data_AF-A0A2G5VZD4-F1
#
_entry.id   AF-A0A2G5VZD4-F1
#
_cell.length_a   1.000
_cell.length_b   1.000
_cell.length_c   1.000
_cell.angle_alpha   90.00
_cell.angle_beta   90.00
_cell.angle_gamma   90.00
#
_symmetry.space_group_name_H-M   'P 1'
#
loop_
_entity.id
_entity.type
_entity.pdbx_description
1 polymer ?
#
loop_
_entity_poly.entity_id
_entity_poly.type
_entity_poly.pdbx_seq_one_letter_code
_entity_poly.pdbx_strand_id
1 'polypeptide(L)'
;MLPEILKVAEEYGLTFNPRYHGKKETLCKCTFCEEDFKPGKGNKFYLSLNTHDQVYKCWYCGVSGGVLDFEAKLSGLPYNEVREKYFGKRKKPLHPAESLNARQLRLIGWAEYKRKDRNDFKKNRESVLRDWKNYEYEELVKHFALFMVIAHIENQAARQNELLKYVIQSCHKTQIYLLFNRLLAEYVKDEDERTGWAIEGAEIGRAAWKASLSTYDFGMDKVVYNVVFLYHMLEMEKLQTPIKGVHKKEANVNDKMSFAN
;
A
#
# COMPACT_ATOMS: atom_id res chain seq x y z
N MET A 1 10.02 17.93 20.36
CA MET A 1 11.19 17.02 20.27
C MET A 1 10.69 15.71 19.71
N LEU A 2 11.44 15.00 18.86
CA LEU A 2 11.02 13.65 18.43
C LEU A 2 11.09 12.70 19.63
N PRO A 3 10.15 11.74 19.78
CA PRO A 3 10.26 10.72 20.81
C PRO A 3 11.48 9.83 20.57
N GLU A 4 12.01 9.25 21.64
CA GLU A 4 13.06 8.23 21.54
C GLU A 4 12.43 6.89 21.15
N ILE A 5 12.94 6.28 20.07
CA ILE A 5 12.39 5.04 19.52
C ILE A 5 12.45 3.86 20.50
N LEU A 6 13.43 3.86 21.40
CA LEU A 6 13.53 2.86 22.46
C LEU A 6 12.37 2.99 23.45
N LYS A 7 12.07 4.22 23.91
CA LYS A 7 10.94 4.48 24.82
C LYS A 7 9.61 4.14 24.18
N VAL A 8 9.43 4.48 22.90
CA VAL A 8 8.24 4.06 22.15
C VAL A 8 8.13 2.53 22.14
N ALA A 9 9.20 1.79 21.86
CA ALA A 9 9.14 0.34 21.88
C ALA A 9 8.79 -0.23 23.27
N GLU A 10 9.29 0.38 24.35
CA GLU A 10 8.99 -0.01 25.74
C GLU A 10 7.53 0.28 26.12
N GLU A 11 7.00 1.45 25.76
CA GLU A 11 5.62 1.85 26.00
C GLU A 11 4.61 0.89 25.33
N TYR A 12 4.93 0.39 24.15
CA TYR A 12 4.11 -0.60 23.43
C TYR A 12 4.44 -2.05 23.79
N GLY A 13 5.26 -2.28 24.83
CA GLY A 13 5.49 -3.62 25.40
C GLY A 13 6.25 -4.58 24.49
N LEU A 14 7.15 -4.09 23.62
CA LEU A 14 7.93 -4.98 22.76
C LEU A 14 8.87 -5.87 23.58
N THR A 15 9.08 -7.10 23.12
CA THR A 15 10.00 -8.05 23.76
C THR A 15 11.44 -7.80 23.27
N PHE A 16 12.33 -7.41 24.18
CA PHE A 16 13.71 -7.06 23.85
C PHE A 16 14.68 -8.23 23.96
N ASN A 17 15.77 -8.17 23.18
CA ASN A 17 16.94 -8.99 23.43
C ASN A 17 17.72 -8.40 24.62
N PRO A 18 17.85 -9.11 25.76
CA PRO A 18 18.50 -8.56 26.96
C PRO A 18 19.95 -8.11 26.72
N ARG A 19 20.66 -8.73 25.78
CA ARG A 19 22.06 -8.40 25.46
C ARG A 19 22.20 -7.09 24.68
N TYR A 20 21.15 -6.66 23.99
CA TYR A 20 21.18 -5.49 23.09
C TYR A 20 20.26 -4.36 23.52
N HIS A 21 19.45 -4.55 24.57
CA HIS A 21 18.63 -3.50 25.15
C HIS A 21 19.50 -2.30 25.58
N GLY A 22 19.04 -1.09 25.26
CA GLY A 22 19.75 0.17 25.54
C GLY A 22 20.97 0.47 24.66
N LYS A 23 21.34 -0.40 23.72
CA LYS A 23 22.48 -0.16 22.80
C LYS A 23 22.08 0.72 21.61
N LYS A 24 23.10 1.20 20.88
CA LYS A 24 22.92 1.94 19.61
C LYS A 24 21.99 1.19 18.67
N GLU A 25 22.21 -0.12 18.53
CA GLU A 25 21.31 -1.03 17.83
C GLU A 25 20.65 -1.92 18.89
N THR A 26 19.41 -1.59 19.24
CA THR A 26 18.59 -2.39 20.14
C THR A 26 17.78 -3.40 19.33
N LEU A 27 17.85 -4.67 19.71
CA LEU A 27 17.10 -5.74 19.04
C LEU A 27 15.85 -6.11 19.83
N CYS A 28 14.73 -6.22 19.15
CA CYS A 28 13.45 -6.66 19.71
C CYS A 28 12.74 -7.64 18.78
N LYS A 29 11.73 -8.33 19.31
CA LYS A 29 10.85 -9.19 18.54
C LYS A 29 10.00 -8.33 17.61
N CYS A 30 9.74 -8.82 16.41
CA CYS A 30 9.01 -8.06 15.41
C CYS A 30 7.51 -8.30 15.52
N THR A 31 6.76 -7.34 16.04
CA THR A 31 5.29 -7.39 16.15
C THR A 31 4.56 -7.26 14.81
N PHE A 32 5.27 -6.92 13.73
CA PHE A 32 4.67 -6.76 12.40
C PHE A 32 4.59 -8.06 11.59
N CYS A 33 5.54 -8.98 11.79
CA CYS A 33 5.55 -10.26 11.06
C CYS A 33 5.55 -11.47 11.99
N GLU A 34 5.84 -11.26 13.27
CA GLU A 34 5.85 -12.26 14.34
C GLU A 34 6.74 -13.49 14.08
N GLU A 35 7.65 -13.40 13.11
CA GLU A 35 8.46 -14.55 12.69
C GLU A 35 9.37 -15.05 13.82
N ASP A 36 9.89 -14.13 14.62
CA ASP A 36 10.74 -14.45 15.75
C ASP A 36 9.97 -14.91 17.01
N PHE A 37 8.64 -14.92 16.99
CA PHE A 37 7.82 -15.55 18.05
C PHE A 37 7.55 -17.03 17.80
N LYS A 38 7.83 -17.55 16.60
CA LYS A 38 7.55 -18.95 16.25
C LYS A 38 8.35 -19.94 17.12
N PRO A 39 7.80 -21.15 17.37
CA PRO A 39 8.51 -22.23 18.06
C PRO A 39 9.90 -22.48 17.45
N GLY A 40 10.91 -22.67 18.31
CA GLY A 40 12.30 -22.85 17.88
C GLY A 40 13.06 -21.55 17.55
N LYS A 41 12.40 -20.39 17.51
CA LYS A 41 13.01 -19.08 17.25
C LYS A 41 13.08 -18.15 18.47
N GLY A 42 12.94 -18.71 19.68
CA GLY A 42 12.95 -17.95 20.95
C GLY A 42 14.14 -16.99 21.11
N ASN A 43 15.32 -17.37 20.60
CA ASN A 43 16.54 -16.56 20.69
C ASN A 43 16.78 -15.63 19.49
N LYS A 44 15.90 -15.60 18.49
CA LYS A 44 16.00 -14.72 17.32
C LYS A 44 15.28 -13.40 17.59
N PHE A 45 15.82 -12.30 17.10
CA PHE A 45 15.25 -10.96 17.21
C PHE A 45 15.53 -10.25 15.89
N TYR A 46 14.50 -10.02 15.09
CA TYR A 46 14.67 -9.51 13.73
C TYR A 46 14.46 -8.00 13.62
N LEU A 47 13.80 -7.37 14.58
CA LEU A 47 13.55 -5.93 14.58
C LEU A 47 14.72 -5.19 15.24
N SER A 48 15.45 -4.41 14.45
CA SER A 48 16.53 -3.53 14.89
C SER A 48 16.00 -2.11 15.06
N LEU A 49 16.33 -1.48 16.19
CA LEU A 49 16.06 -0.09 16.49
C LEU A 49 17.40 0.64 16.61
N ASN A 50 17.68 1.56 15.70
CA ASN A 50 18.83 2.44 15.81
C ASN A 50 18.44 3.63 16.68
N THR A 51 18.95 3.64 17.92
CA THR A 51 18.61 4.63 18.96
C THR A 51 19.32 5.96 18.76
N HIS A 52 20.31 6.03 17.87
CA HIS A 52 20.96 7.29 17.49
C HIS A 52 20.19 7.97 16.35
N ASP A 53 19.93 7.23 15.28
CA ASP A 53 19.31 7.74 14.05
C ASP A 53 17.77 7.77 14.13
N GLN A 54 17.19 7.21 15.20
CA GLN A 54 15.74 7.17 15.46
C GLN A 54 14.95 6.47 14.34
N VAL A 55 15.51 5.35 13.85
CA VAL A 55 14.95 4.52 12.78
C VAL A 55 14.85 3.06 13.20
N TYR A 56 13.94 2.33 12.58
CA TYR A 56 13.80 0.89 12.76
C TYR A 56 13.88 0.14 11.43
N LYS A 57 14.25 -1.13 11.51
CA LYS A 57 14.19 -2.08 10.40
C LYS A 57 14.02 -3.50 10.91
N CYS A 58 13.05 -4.23 10.37
CA CYS A 58 13.00 -5.68 10.50
C CYS A 58 13.82 -6.33 9.39
N TRP A 59 14.78 -7.17 9.77
CA TRP A 59 15.63 -7.91 8.84
C TRP A 59 14.94 -9.12 8.20
N TYR A 60 13.77 -9.53 8.70
CA TYR A 60 12.99 -10.62 8.12
C TYR A 60 11.94 -10.10 7.14
N CYS A 61 10.97 -9.28 7.58
CA CYS A 61 9.90 -8.80 6.71
C CYS A 61 10.24 -7.51 5.95
N GLY A 62 11.34 -6.83 6.27
CA GLY A 62 11.81 -5.63 5.56
C GLY A 62 11.07 -4.33 5.91
N VAL A 63 10.07 -4.36 6.79
CA VAL A 63 9.43 -3.14 7.29
C VAL A 63 10.45 -2.24 7.97
N SER A 64 10.39 -0.94 7.69
CA SER A 64 11.37 0.05 8.13
C SER A 64 10.81 1.46 8.02
N GLY A 65 11.32 2.36 8.87
CA GLY A 65 10.85 3.74 8.95
C GLY A 65 11.52 4.51 10.10
N GLY A 66 11.06 5.73 10.34
CA GLY A 66 11.47 6.55 11.49
C GLY A 66 10.53 6.38 12.68
N VAL A 67 10.89 6.95 13.84
CA VAL A 67 10.15 6.77 15.10
C VAL A 67 8.65 7.10 15.04
N LEU A 68 8.23 8.15 14.32
CA LEU A 68 6.80 8.48 14.20
C LEU A 68 6.04 7.47 13.33
N ASP A 69 6.67 6.92 12.29
CA ASP A 69 6.08 5.85 11.47
C ASP A 69 5.97 4.56 12.28
N PHE A 70 6.98 4.28 13.11
CA PHE A 70 6.99 3.15 14.03
C PHE A 70 5.81 3.20 15.00
N GLU A 71 5.62 4.33 15.70
CA GLU A 71 4.50 4.50 16.63
C GLU A 71 3.15 4.46 15.92
N ALA A 72 3.02 5.06 14.72
CA ALA A 72 1.78 4.98 13.93
C ALA A 72 1.41 3.53 13.58
N LYS A 73 2.41 2.70 13.23
CA LYS A 73 2.16 1.28 12.94
C LYS A 73 1.84 0.46 14.19
N LEU A 74 2.49 0.74 15.32
CA LEU A 74 2.24 0.03 16.58
C LEU A 74 0.87 0.39 17.18
N SER A 75 0.50 1.66 17.16
CA SER A 75 -0.79 2.16 17.67
C SER A 75 -1.97 1.90 16.75
N GLY A 76 -1.69 1.71 15.46
CA GLY A 76 -2.71 1.75 14.42
C GLY A 76 -3.27 3.16 14.17
N LEU A 77 -2.72 4.23 14.76
CA LEU A 77 -3.17 5.61 14.52
C LEU A 77 -2.60 6.18 13.21
N PRO A 78 -3.31 7.12 12.55
CA PRO A 78 -2.77 7.81 11.39
C PRO A 78 -1.48 8.54 11.72
N TYR A 79 -0.51 8.52 10.80
CA TYR A 79 0.78 9.20 10.98
C TYR A 79 0.62 10.68 11.39
N ASN A 80 -0.38 11.37 10.84
CA ASN A 80 -0.64 12.77 11.17
C ASN A 80 -1.10 12.95 12.63
N GLU A 81 -1.90 12.03 13.17
CA GLU A 81 -2.32 12.07 14.57
C GLU A 81 -1.14 11.83 15.51
N VAL A 82 -0.31 10.83 15.22
CA VAL A 82 0.93 10.58 15.97
C VAL A 82 1.85 11.80 15.89
N ARG A 83 1.96 12.43 14.71
CA ARG A 83 2.77 13.64 14.55
C ARG A 83 2.19 14.81 15.36
N GLU A 84 0.87 14.97 15.39
CA GLU A 84 0.19 16.01 16.18
C GLU A 84 0.37 15.81 17.68
N LYS A 85 0.44 14.56 18.17
CA LYS A 85 0.78 14.24 19.56
C LYS A 85 2.09 14.91 20.02
N TYR A 86 3.12 14.94 19.18
CA TYR A 86 4.45 15.48 19.55
C TYR A 86 4.71 16.93 19.13
N PHE A 87 4.10 17.38 18.05
CA PHE A 87 4.36 18.71 17.47
C PHE A 87 3.18 19.67 17.58
N GLY A 88 2.05 19.22 18.13
CA GLY A 88 0.80 19.94 18.17
C GLY A 88 0.14 20.07 16.80
N LYS A 89 -1.06 20.65 16.81
CA LYS A 89 -1.80 20.96 15.59
C LYS A 89 -1.11 22.08 14.83
N ARG A 90 -1.02 21.93 13.51
CA ARG A 90 -0.47 22.98 12.65
C ARG A 90 -1.45 24.14 12.58
N LYS A 91 -0.95 25.38 12.70
CA LYS A 91 -1.76 26.60 12.54
C LYS A 91 -2.39 26.73 11.15
N LYS A 92 -1.74 26.19 10.13
CA LYS A 92 -2.24 26.15 8.75
C LYS A 92 -2.26 24.69 8.29
N PRO A 93 -3.38 24.20 7.72
CA PRO A 93 -3.42 22.86 7.16
C PRO A 93 -2.41 22.80 6.01
N LEU A 94 -1.62 21.73 5.98
CA LEU A 94 -0.81 21.43 4.80
C LEU A 94 -1.70 20.89 3.70
N HIS A 95 -1.32 21.17 2.46
CA HIS A 95 -1.85 20.43 1.34
C HIS A 95 -1.52 18.93 1.49
N PRO A 96 -2.45 17.99 1.20
CA PRO A 96 -2.19 16.55 1.36
C PRO A 96 -0.92 16.06 0.65
N ALA A 97 -0.63 16.52 -0.57
CA ALA A 97 0.61 16.20 -1.27
C ALA A 97 1.89 16.62 -0.51
N GLU A 98 1.83 17.70 0.27
CA GLU A 98 2.98 18.14 1.07
C GLU A 98 3.18 17.30 2.33
N SER A 99 2.14 16.55 2.75
CA SER A 99 2.20 15.61 3.87
C SER A 99 2.86 14.26 3.52
N LEU A 100 3.03 13.97 2.22
CA LEU A 100 3.69 12.76 1.76
C LEU A 100 5.16 12.71 2.18
N ASN A 101 5.57 11.56 2.71
CA ASN A 101 6.94 11.31 3.12
C ASN A 101 7.84 11.05 1.90
N ALA A 102 9.17 11.08 2.10
CA ALA A 102 10.12 10.94 1.00
C ALA A 102 10.04 9.60 0.26
N ARG A 103 9.63 8.52 0.95
CA ARG A 103 9.45 7.19 0.35
C ARG A 103 8.17 7.14 -0.49
N GLN A 104 7.07 7.70 0.00
CA GLN A 104 5.83 7.89 -0.76
C GLN A 104 6.08 8.68 -2.04
N LEU A 105 6.76 9.84 -1.93
CA LEU A 105 7.11 10.65 -3.10
C LEU A 105 8.02 9.92 -4.10
N ARG A 106 8.87 9.00 -3.63
CA ARG A 106 9.72 8.20 -4.53
C ARG A 106 8.92 7.19 -5.33
N LEU A 107 7.91 6.56 -4.71
CA LEU A 107 7.04 5.58 -5.37
C LEU A 107 6.27 6.19 -6.55
N ILE A 108 5.95 7.48 -6.47
CA ILE A 108 5.24 8.22 -7.52
C ILE A 108 6.14 9.16 -8.33
N GLY A 109 7.47 9.04 -8.22
CA GLY A 109 8.43 9.80 -9.05
C GLY A 109 8.64 11.28 -8.69
N TRP A 110 8.01 11.79 -7.63
CA TRP A 110 8.06 13.20 -7.23
C TRP A 110 9.20 13.56 -6.24
N ALA A 111 9.95 12.58 -5.72
CA ALA A 111 10.97 12.81 -4.69
C ALA A 111 12.10 13.75 -5.14
N GLU A 112 12.68 13.52 -6.32
CA GLU A 112 13.79 14.34 -6.84
C GLU A 112 13.31 15.72 -7.28
N TYR A 113 12.09 15.80 -7.80
CA TYR A 113 11.49 17.07 -8.20
C TYR A 113 11.34 18.02 -7.01
N LYS A 114 10.81 17.52 -5.87
CA LYS A 114 10.70 18.28 -4.62
C LYS A 114 12.04 18.76 -4.08
N ARG A 115 13.11 17.97 -4.28
CA ARG A 115 14.47 18.32 -3.84
C ARG A 115 15.09 19.43 -4.69
N LYS A 116 14.85 19.40 -6.00
CA LYS A 116 15.39 20.38 -6.96
C LYS A 116 14.68 21.74 -6.85
N ASP A 117 13.34 21.73 -6.86
CA ASP A 117 12.56 22.98 -6.79
C ASP A 117 11.31 22.82 -5.92
N ARG A 118 11.34 23.45 -4.74
CA ARG A 118 10.24 23.44 -3.80
C ARG A 118 9.05 24.29 -4.24
N ASN A 119 9.28 25.38 -4.97
CA ASN A 119 8.21 26.24 -5.44
C ASN A 119 7.47 25.58 -6.60
N ASP A 120 8.20 24.91 -7.48
CA ASP A 120 7.62 24.15 -8.58
C ASP A 120 6.83 22.94 -8.07
N PHE A 121 7.33 22.24 -7.04
CA PHE A 121 6.55 21.22 -6.32
C PHE A 121 5.21 21.75 -5.79
N LYS A 122 5.20 22.95 -5.20
CA LYS A 122 3.96 23.56 -4.69
C LYS A 122 2.97 23.89 -5.81
N LYS A 123 3.45 24.33 -6.98
CA LYS A 123 2.59 24.58 -8.15
C LYS A 123 1.92 23.29 -8.64
N ASN A 124 2.61 22.16 -8.51
CA ASN A 124 2.16 20.85 -8.99
C ASN A 124 1.51 19.96 -7.92
N ARG A 125 1.14 20.53 -6.77
CA ARG A 125 0.62 19.77 -5.62
C ARG A 125 -0.62 18.92 -5.91
N GLU A 126 -1.48 19.34 -6.85
CA GLU A 126 -2.66 18.58 -7.26
C GLU A 126 -2.28 17.34 -8.07
N SER A 127 -1.34 17.49 -9.01
CA SER A 127 -0.78 16.36 -9.78
C SER A 127 -0.12 15.34 -8.86
N VAL A 128 0.70 15.81 -7.91
CA VAL A 128 1.33 14.94 -6.89
C VAL A 128 0.27 14.16 -6.10
N LEU A 129 -0.80 14.83 -5.67
CA LEU A 129 -1.87 14.17 -4.91
C LEU A 129 -2.63 13.16 -5.76
N ARG A 130 -2.92 13.49 -7.02
CA ARG A 130 -3.57 12.57 -7.96
C ARG A 130 -2.72 11.33 -8.18
N ASP A 131 -1.43 11.49 -8.44
CA ASP A 131 -0.53 10.36 -8.68
C ASP A 131 -0.40 9.47 -7.42
N TRP A 132 -0.40 10.07 -6.22
CA TRP A 132 -0.46 9.31 -4.97
C TRP A 132 -1.76 8.53 -4.81
N LYS A 133 -2.91 9.18 -5.06
CA LYS A 133 -4.22 8.52 -4.96
C LYS A 133 -4.35 7.38 -5.97
N ASN A 134 -3.82 7.56 -7.18
CA ASN A 134 -3.76 6.52 -8.19
C ASN A 134 -2.93 5.35 -7.68
N TYR A 135 -1.67 5.59 -7.27
CA TYR A 135 -0.81 4.55 -6.69
C TYR A 135 -1.50 3.80 -5.53
N GLU A 136 -2.12 4.52 -4.61
CA GLU A 136 -2.86 3.94 -3.49
C GLU A 136 -4.03 3.06 -3.96
N TYR A 137 -4.80 3.54 -4.94
CA TYR A 137 -5.89 2.79 -5.55
C TYR A 137 -5.39 1.49 -6.19
N GLU A 138 -4.34 1.55 -7.02
CA GLU A 138 -3.81 0.36 -7.68
C GLU A 138 -3.36 -0.71 -6.68
N GLU A 139 -2.61 -0.29 -5.66
CA GLU A 139 -2.11 -1.20 -4.62
C GLU A 139 -3.25 -1.82 -3.83
N LEU A 140 -4.32 -1.07 -3.53
CA LEU A 140 -5.52 -1.60 -2.88
C LEU A 140 -6.23 -2.62 -3.76
N VAL A 141 -6.45 -2.34 -5.05
CA VAL A 141 -7.06 -3.27 -6.01
C VAL A 141 -6.27 -4.58 -6.05
N LYS A 142 -4.96 -4.51 -6.28
CA LYS A 142 -4.06 -5.67 -6.39
C LYS A 142 -4.06 -6.51 -5.11
N HIS A 143 -3.94 -5.87 -3.95
CA HIS A 143 -3.90 -6.59 -2.68
C HIS A 143 -5.27 -7.16 -2.29
N PHE A 144 -6.37 -6.47 -2.60
CA PHE A 144 -7.71 -6.99 -2.36
C PHE A 144 -8.02 -8.21 -3.24
N ALA A 145 -7.66 -8.15 -4.52
CA ALA A 145 -7.78 -9.29 -5.43
C ALA A 145 -7.00 -10.50 -4.92
N LEU A 146 -5.74 -10.30 -4.51
CA LEU A 146 -4.91 -11.35 -3.93
C LEU A 146 -5.53 -11.93 -2.64
N PHE A 147 -5.98 -11.06 -1.75
CA PHE A 147 -6.66 -11.46 -0.52
C PHE A 147 -7.92 -12.29 -0.80
N MET A 148 -8.75 -11.86 -1.76
CA MET A 148 -9.96 -12.57 -2.17
C MET A 148 -9.64 -13.98 -2.67
N VAL A 149 -8.65 -14.14 -3.55
CA VAL A 149 -8.24 -15.45 -4.07
C VAL A 149 -7.84 -16.39 -2.93
N ILE A 150 -7.05 -15.90 -1.98
CA ILE A 150 -6.55 -16.69 -0.84
C ILE A 150 -7.67 -17.04 0.14
N ALA A 151 -8.60 -16.10 0.38
CA ALA A 151 -9.75 -16.33 1.26
C ALA A 151 -10.67 -17.45 0.74
N HIS A 152 -10.72 -17.67 -0.58
CA HIS A 152 -11.52 -18.73 -1.21
C HIS A 152 -10.82 -20.09 -1.33
N ILE A 153 -9.60 -20.25 -0.80
CA ILE A 153 -8.93 -21.55 -0.77
C ILE A 153 -9.59 -22.44 0.30
N GLU A 154 -10.42 -23.37 -0.17
CA GLU A 154 -11.11 -24.33 0.69
C GLU A 154 -10.25 -25.57 1.00
N ASN A 155 -10.53 -26.23 2.14
CA ASN A 155 -9.91 -27.49 2.56
C ASN A 155 -8.37 -27.50 2.68
N GLN A 156 -7.72 -26.33 2.68
CA GLN A 156 -6.27 -26.18 2.85
C GLN A 156 -5.91 -25.09 3.87
N ALA A 157 -6.48 -25.15 5.07
CA ALA A 157 -6.34 -24.11 6.11
C ALA A 157 -4.88 -23.75 6.44
N ALA A 158 -3.96 -24.74 6.48
CA ALA A 158 -2.54 -24.48 6.72
C ALA A 158 -1.92 -23.59 5.62
N ARG A 159 -2.23 -23.89 4.35
CA ARG A 159 -1.76 -23.12 3.19
C ARG A 159 -2.42 -21.75 3.12
N GLN A 160 -3.72 -21.67 3.37
CA GLN A 160 -4.43 -20.39 3.45
C GLN A 160 -3.78 -19.47 4.48
N ASN A 161 -3.46 -19.98 5.67
CA ASN A 161 -2.77 -19.22 6.71
C ASN A 161 -1.37 -18.78 6.28
N GLU A 162 -0.62 -19.60 5.54
CA GLU A 162 0.68 -19.23 4.99
C GLU A 162 0.56 -18.09 3.96
N LEU A 163 -0.36 -18.22 3.02
CA LEU A 163 -0.61 -17.23 1.97
C LEU A 163 -1.13 -15.91 2.57
N LEU A 164 -1.99 -15.98 3.59
CA LEU A 164 -2.47 -14.79 4.29
C LEU A 164 -1.34 -14.03 4.98
N LYS A 165 -0.37 -14.74 5.59
CA LYS A 165 0.83 -14.12 6.15
C LYS A 165 1.64 -13.38 5.10
N TYR A 166 1.74 -13.93 3.90
CA TYR A 166 2.38 -13.23 2.79
C TYR A 166 1.67 -11.93 2.43
N VAL A 167 0.33 -11.95 2.32
CA VAL A 167 -0.46 -10.73 2.06
C VAL A 167 -0.23 -9.69 3.15
N ILE A 168 -0.29 -10.07 4.42
CA ILE A 168 -0.04 -9.16 5.54
C ILE A 168 1.36 -8.53 5.41
N GLN A 169 2.38 -9.36 5.13
CA GLN A 169 3.75 -8.89 4.93
C GLN A 169 3.89 -7.97 3.71
N SER A 170 3.22 -8.25 2.60
CA SER A 170 3.25 -7.37 1.41
C SER A 170 2.59 -6.04 1.71
N CYS A 171 1.45 -6.04 2.41
CA CYS A 171 0.75 -4.84 2.88
C CYS A 171 1.68 -3.96 3.73
N HIS A 172 2.43 -4.55 4.67
CA HIS A 172 3.37 -3.80 5.53
C HIS A 172 4.57 -3.21 4.79
N LYS A 173 4.95 -3.78 3.64
CA LYS A 173 6.02 -3.25 2.79
C LYS A 173 5.57 -2.01 2.00
N THR A 174 4.27 -1.83 1.81
CA THR A 174 3.71 -0.62 1.19
C THR A 174 3.92 0.61 2.06
N GLN A 175 3.64 1.79 1.50
CA GLN A 175 3.58 3.06 2.24
C GLN A 175 2.15 3.54 2.46
N ILE A 176 1.19 2.63 2.31
CA ILE A 176 -0.24 2.92 2.45
C ILE A 176 -0.65 2.61 3.89
N TYR A 177 -1.32 3.57 4.49
CA TYR A 177 -1.74 3.49 5.88
C TYR A 177 -2.80 2.40 6.06
N LEU A 178 -2.56 1.50 7.02
CA LEU A 178 -3.42 0.37 7.39
C LEU A 178 -3.99 -0.42 6.22
N LEU A 179 -3.18 -0.66 5.18
CA LEU A 179 -3.66 -1.30 3.96
C LEU A 179 -4.40 -2.61 4.25
N PHE A 180 -3.81 -3.52 5.05
CA PHE A 180 -4.44 -4.81 5.37
C PHE A 180 -5.77 -4.66 6.11
N ASN A 181 -5.87 -3.77 7.11
CA ASN A 181 -7.12 -3.52 7.83
C ASN A 181 -8.21 -2.97 6.90
N ARG A 182 -7.84 -2.17 5.91
CA ARG A 182 -8.78 -1.68 4.88
C ARG A 182 -9.27 -2.81 4.01
N LEU A 183 -8.41 -3.77 3.63
CA LEU A 183 -8.86 -4.97 2.91
C LEU A 183 -9.88 -5.75 3.74
N LEU A 184 -9.58 -6.03 5.01
CA LEU A 184 -10.49 -6.74 5.91
C LEU A 184 -11.82 -6.01 6.06
N ALA A 185 -11.79 -4.68 6.24
CA ALA A 185 -12.99 -3.87 6.40
C ALA A 185 -13.88 -3.86 5.14
N GLU A 186 -13.31 -3.97 3.93
CA GLU A 186 -14.10 -4.11 2.70
C GLU A 186 -14.57 -5.54 2.45
N TYR A 187 -13.81 -6.54 2.90
CA TYR A 187 -14.17 -7.94 2.69
C TYR A 187 -15.47 -8.32 3.42
N VAL A 188 -15.69 -7.78 4.61
CA VAL A 188 -16.89 -8.04 5.43
C VAL A 188 -18.14 -7.31 4.95
N LYS A 189 -18.01 -6.38 3.98
CA LYS A 189 -19.14 -5.67 3.40
C LYS A 189 -19.84 -6.50 2.34
N ASP A 190 -21.13 -6.23 2.18
CA ASP A 190 -21.89 -6.65 1.02
C ASP A 190 -21.32 -6.04 -0.27
N GLU A 191 -21.53 -6.72 -1.41
CA GLU A 191 -20.84 -6.39 -2.65
C GLU A 191 -21.20 -4.99 -3.20
N ASP A 192 -22.43 -4.54 -2.97
CA ASP A 192 -22.95 -3.23 -3.36
C ASP A 192 -22.48 -2.08 -2.44
N GLU A 193 -22.02 -2.39 -1.23
CA GLU A 193 -21.47 -1.42 -0.28
C GLU A 193 -19.96 -1.23 -0.41
N ARG A 194 -19.30 -2.02 -1.27
CA ARG A 194 -17.87 -1.96 -1.49
C ARG A 194 -17.46 -0.67 -2.19
N THR A 195 -16.30 -0.18 -1.80
CA THR A 195 -15.64 0.92 -2.50
C THR A 195 -15.19 0.52 -3.91
N GLY A 196 -15.03 1.49 -4.81
CA GLY A 196 -14.68 1.21 -6.22
C GLY A 196 -13.45 0.33 -6.41
N TRP A 197 -12.39 0.54 -5.62
CA TRP A 197 -11.18 -0.30 -5.67
C TRP A 197 -11.44 -1.74 -5.19
N ALA A 198 -12.36 -1.94 -4.25
CA ALA A 198 -12.69 -3.27 -3.73
C ALA A 198 -13.60 -4.03 -4.69
N ILE A 199 -14.52 -3.35 -5.37
CA ILE A 199 -15.32 -3.92 -6.48
C ILE A 199 -14.38 -4.43 -7.58
N GLU A 200 -13.49 -3.56 -8.07
CA GLU A 200 -12.52 -3.91 -9.10
C GLU A 200 -11.56 -5.03 -8.66
N GLY A 201 -11.08 -4.96 -7.41
CA GLY A 201 -10.27 -6.03 -6.83
C GLY A 201 -11.01 -7.37 -6.73
N ALA A 202 -12.31 -7.36 -6.40
CA ALA A 202 -13.12 -8.58 -6.37
C ALA A 202 -13.31 -9.19 -7.77
N GLU A 203 -13.51 -8.37 -8.80
CA GLU A 203 -13.60 -8.82 -10.19
C GLU A 203 -12.31 -9.50 -10.64
N ILE A 204 -11.17 -8.84 -10.42
CA ILE A 204 -9.85 -9.40 -10.73
C ILE A 204 -9.59 -10.67 -9.91
N GLY A 205 -9.93 -10.67 -8.61
CA GLY A 205 -9.77 -11.83 -7.74
C GLY A 205 -10.59 -13.04 -8.23
N ARG A 206 -11.85 -12.83 -8.64
CA ARG A 206 -12.68 -13.89 -9.22
C ARG A 206 -12.11 -14.42 -10.52
N ALA A 207 -11.60 -13.55 -11.40
CA ALA A 207 -10.96 -13.96 -12.65
C ALA A 207 -9.67 -14.75 -12.39
N ALA A 208 -8.83 -14.29 -11.45
CA ALA A 208 -7.60 -14.97 -11.05
C ALA A 208 -7.88 -16.35 -10.44
N TRP A 209 -8.91 -16.46 -9.58
CA TRP A 209 -9.35 -17.74 -9.02
C TRP A 209 -9.78 -18.72 -10.10
N LYS A 210 -10.59 -18.29 -11.07
CA LYS A 210 -11.00 -19.11 -12.23
C LYS A 210 -9.80 -19.59 -13.05
N ALA A 211 -8.81 -18.72 -13.26
CA ALA A 211 -7.58 -19.06 -13.98
C ALA A 211 -6.69 -20.05 -13.20
N SER A 212 -6.64 -19.95 -11.87
CA SER A 212 -5.93 -20.92 -11.03
C SER A 212 -6.65 -22.27 -10.98
N LEU A 213 -7.98 -22.27 -10.95
CA LEU A 213 -8.79 -23.49 -11.04
C LEU A 213 -8.57 -24.24 -12.36
N SER A 214 -8.54 -23.53 -13.50
CA SER A 214 -8.39 -24.16 -14.82
C SER A 214 -7.02 -24.80 -15.03
N THR A 215 -6.00 -24.32 -14.32
CA THR A 215 -4.64 -24.87 -14.37
C THR A 215 -4.34 -25.83 -13.21
N TYR A 216 -5.26 -25.97 -12.25
CA TYR A 216 -5.08 -26.67 -10.98
C TYR A 216 -3.80 -26.25 -10.22
N ASP A 217 -3.32 -25.04 -10.47
CA ASP A 217 -2.08 -24.50 -9.93
C ASP A 217 -2.36 -23.27 -9.05
N PHE A 218 -2.35 -23.53 -7.74
CA PHE A 218 -2.53 -22.53 -6.70
C PHE A 218 -1.20 -22.11 -6.07
N GLY A 219 -0.06 -22.37 -6.73
CA GLY A 219 1.24 -21.89 -6.25
C GLY A 219 1.20 -20.39 -5.97
N MET A 220 1.83 -19.94 -4.87
CA MET A 220 1.80 -18.52 -4.47
C MET A 220 2.22 -17.62 -5.62
N ASP A 221 3.30 -17.98 -6.31
CA ASP A 221 3.81 -17.25 -7.46
C ASP A 221 2.75 -17.11 -8.55
N LYS A 222 2.03 -18.19 -8.88
CA LYS A 222 0.99 -18.20 -9.91
C LYS A 222 -0.22 -17.36 -9.52
N VAL A 223 -0.66 -17.45 -8.27
CA VAL A 223 -1.77 -16.62 -7.78
C VAL A 223 -1.41 -15.13 -7.87
N VAL A 224 -0.19 -14.76 -7.43
CA VAL A 224 0.32 -13.39 -7.55
C VAL A 224 0.43 -12.97 -9.01
N TYR A 225 0.99 -13.82 -9.87
CA TYR A 225 1.11 -13.53 -11.31
C TYR A 225 -0.25 -13.33 -11.98
N ASN A 226 -1.23 -14.19 -11.71
CA ASN A 226 -2.57 -14.08 -12.28
C ASN A 226 -3.23 -12.75 -11.89
N VAL A 227 -3.13 -12.36 -10.61
CA VAL A 227 -3.68 -11.08 -10.14
C VAL A 227 -3.01 -9.90 -10.82
N VAL A 228 -1.67 -9.87 -10.88
CA VAL A 228 -0.92 -8.76 -11.49
C VAL A 228 -1.18 -8.70 -13.00
N PHE A 229 -1.16 -9.84 -13.67
CA PHE A 229 -1.41 -9.93 -15.11
C PHE A 229 -2.81 -9.47 -15.48
N LEU A 230 -3.83 -9.95 -14.78
CA LEU A 230 -5.24 -9.58 -15.03
C LEU A 230 -5.50 -8.11 -14.73
N TYR A 231 -4.90 -7.56 -13.66
CA TYR A 231 -4.94 -6.12 -13.40
C TYR A 231 -4.38 -5.32 -14.58
N HIS A 232 -3.20 -5.70 -15.09
CA HIS A 232 -2.61 -5.01 -16.23
C HIS A 232 -3.43 -5.14 -17.51
N MET A 233 -4.04 -6.30 -17.77
CA MET A 233 -4.94 -6.46 -18.91
C MET A 233 -6.15 -5.52 -18.82
N LEU A 234 -6.79 -5.44 -17.65
CA LEU A 234 -7.93 -4.55 -17.43
C LEU A 234 -7.55 -3.09 -17.66
N GLU A 235 -6.39 -2.65 -17.16
CA GLU A 235 -5.88 -1.30 -17.39
C GLU A 235 -5.62 -1.02 -18.87
N MET A 236 -5.09 -1.98 -19.62
CA MET A 236 -4.88 -1.83 -21.06
C MET A 236 -6.20 -1.72 -21.83
N GLU A 237 -7.24 -2.46 -21.44
CA GLU A 237 -8.58 -2.36 -22.03
C GLU A 237 -9.22 -0.99 -21.74
N LYS A 238 -9.10 -0.48 -20.50
CA LYS A 238 -9.57 0.86 -20.15
C LYS A 238 -8.92 1.95 -21.00
N LEU A 239 -7.62 1.82 -21.31
CA LEU A 239 -6.90 2.76 -22.18
C LEU A 239 -7.33 2.67 -23.65
N GLN A 240 -7.79 1.51 -24.10
CA GLN A 240 -8.26 1.29 -25.47
C GLN A 240 -9.74 1.65 -25.68
N THR A 241 -10.50 1.84 -24.60
CA THR A 241 -11.92 2.18 -24.70
C THR A 241 -12.06 3.66 -25.11
N PRO A 242 -12.63 3.98 -26.29
CA PRO A 242 -12.73 5.38 -26.73
C PRO A 242 -13.66 6.17 -25.80
N ILE A 243 -13.22 7.36 -25.39
CA ILE A 243 -14.01 8.32 -24.62
C ILE A 243 -15.29 8.63 -25.40
N LYS A 244 -16.42 8.04 -25.03
CA LYS A 244 -17.73 8.40 -25.56
C LYS A 244 -18.08 9.81 -25.06
N GLY A 245 -17.76 10.83 -25.85
CA GLY A 245 -18.13 12.20 -25.52
C GLY A 245 -17.34 13.31 -26.19
N VAL A 246 -17.15 13.28 -27.51
CA VAL A 246 -16.90 14.51 -28.27
C VAL A 246 -17.76 14.46 -29.53
N HIS A 247 -18.75 15.35 -29.59
CA HIS A 247 -19.62 15.56 -30.74
C HIS A 247 -18.79 15.71 -32.03
N LYS A 248 -18.97 14.80 -32.98
CA LYS A 248 -18.67 15.09 -34.39
C LYS A 248 -19.66 16.18 -34.84
N LYS A 249 -19.18 17.40 -35.05
CA LYS A 249 -19.88 18.36 -35.91
C LYS A 249 -19.87 17.76 -37.32
N GLU A 250 -21.01 17.33 -37.81
CA GLU A 250 -21.22 17.01 -39.21
C GLU A 250 -21.04 18.29 -40.03
N ALA A 251 -20.02 18.30 -40.89
CA ALA A 251 -19.87 19.32 -41.91
C ALA A 251 -20.86 18.99 -43.03
N ASN A 252 -21.94 19.76 -43.07
CA ASN A 252 -22.90 19.78 -44.17
C ASN A 252 -22.19 20.41 -45.39
N VAL A 253 -21.73 19.59 -46.34
CA VAL A 253 -21.27 20.07 -47.65
C VAL A 253 -22.46 19.98 -48.59
N ASN A 254 -23.08 21.13 -48.82
CA ASN A 254 -24.13 21.32 -49.81
C ASN A 254 -23.51 21.19 -51.20
N ASP A 255 -23.89 20.13 -51.89
CA ASP A 255 -23.57 19.88 -53.28
C ASP A 255 -24.42 20.83 -54.16
N LYS A 256 -23.77 21.78 -54.83
CA LYS A 256 -24.37 22.51 -55.95
C LYS A 256 -23.45 22.39 -57.16
N MET A 257 -23.75 21.37 -57.96
CA MET A 257 -23.43 21.32 -59.38
C MET A 257 -23.96 22.57 -60.07
N SER A 258 -23.10 23.22 -60.85
CA SER A 258 -23.52 24.02 -62.00
C SER A 258 -22.56 23.76 -63.14
N PHE A 259 -23.02 22.96 -64.10
CA PHE A 259 -22.46 22.83 -65.44
C PHE A 259 -22.68 24.13 -66.21
N ALA A 260 -21.66 24.59 -66.96
CA ALA A 260 -21.85 25.32 -68.21
C ALA A 260 -20.54 25.32 -69.03
N ASN A 261 -20.62 24.62 -70.17
CA ASN A 261 -19.92 24.75 -71.45
C ASN A 261 -18.40 24.93 -71.51
#